data_AF-A0A0R3VUF0-F1
#
_entry.id   AF-A0A0R3VUF0-F1
#
_cell.length_a   1.000
_cell.length_b   1.000
_cell.length_c   1.000
_cell.angle_alpha   90.00
_cell.angle_beta   90.00
_cell.angle_gamma   90.00
#
_symmetry.space_group_name_H-M   'P 1'
#
loop_
_entity.id
_entity.type
_entity.pdbx_description
1 polymer ?
#
loop_
_entity_poly.entity_id
_entity_poly.type
_entity_poly.pdbx_seq_one_letter_code
_entity_poly.pdbx_strand_id
1 'polypeptide(L)'
;MVSLIARFLTPSKSTELVLVESLRCLRVGNVLCAEPLKKKKRIDPQQEQNRIRRKAKRIEREIKRLSKQGKKLKPVEEIEGDRQLMKEEQDRRRSPTVLSEDEKDSQVLLLKEWARYQARVAKEEERKLRSVRAAQQRALRSLAAVSPYHLYAAAIQPVGVSTSAEKVTGGEGVTSLRLSTSGPFATAPPTDPKSYEAPDGEKVDQTPTFEYEFELDRKFMAEAKRSKFVKISSKSQASSQKSILDS
;
A
#
# COMPACT_ATOMS: atom_id res chain seq x y z
N MET A 1 61.70 -50.26 11.66
CA MET A 1 63.16 -50.24 11.85
C MET A 1 63.57 -48.88 12.42
N VAL A 2 64.28 -48.89 13.56
CA VAL A 2 65.02 -47.78 14.25
C VAL A 2 64.14 -46.60 14.73
N SER A 3 63.82 -46.38 16.02
CA SER A 3 64.59 -46.16 17.26
C SER A 3 65.31 -44.80 17.37
N LEU A 4 65.35 -44.30 18.62
CA LEU A 4 66.19 -43.24 19.22
C LEU A 4 65.56 -41.83 19.28
N ILE A 5 65.62 -41.06 20.37
CA ILE A 5 66.11 -41.20 21.76
C ILE A 5 65.52 -40.02 22.55
N ALA A 6 65.27 -40.23 23.84
CA ALA A 6 64.83 -39.23 24.82
C ALA A 6 65.88 -38.14 25.13
N ARG A 7 65.47 -37.06 25.82
CA ARG A 7 66.17 -36.56 27.02
C ARG A 7 65.34 -35.52 27.79
N PHE A 8 65.35 -35.75 29.09
CA PHE A 8 64.74 -35.01 30.20
C PHE A 8 65.51 -33.72 30.54
N LEU A 9 64.88 -32.79 31.27
CA LEU A 9 65.36 -32.35 32.60
C LEU A 9 64.36 -31.42 33.31
N THR A 10 64.09 -31.74 34.57
CA THR A 10 63.49 -30.95 35.67
C THR A 10 64.54 -29.91 36.19
N PRO A 11 64.41 -29.14 37.31
CA PRO A 11 63.52 -29.30 38.48
C PRO A 11 63.03 -27.98 39.17
N SER A 12 62.09 -28.03 40.14
CA SER A 12 62.32 -27.81 41.61
C SER A 12 62.74 -26.38 41.99
N LYS A 13 62.21 -25.67 43.00
CA LYS A 13 61.57 -26.03 44.27
C LYS A 13 61.05 -24.76 44.97
N SER A 14 59.93 -24.92 45.70
CA SER A 14 59.58 -24.42 47.04
C SER A 14 60.27 -23.19 47.65
N THR A 15 59.50 -22.32 48.30
CA THR A 15 59.66 -22.01 49.75
C THR A 15 58.46 -21.26 50.32
N GLU A 16 58.22 -21.51 51.59
CA GLU A 16 57.02 -21.21 52.36
C GLU A 16 57.02 -19.84 53.04
N LEU A 17 55.80 -19.33 53.18
CA LEU A 17 55.17 -18.54 54.24
C LEU A 17 56.02 -18.10 55.45
N VAL A 18 56.00 -16.79 55.73
CA VAL A 18 55.91 -16.26 57.10
C VAL A 18 54.90 -15.11 57.11
N LEU A 19 54.01 -15.15 58.09
CA LEU A 19 52.79 -14.38 58.25
C LEU A 19 53.01 -13.45 59.44
N VAL A 20 52.96 -12.12 59.27
CA VAL A 20 52.57 -11.22 60.37
C VAL A 20 51.67 -10.12 59.83
N GLU A 21 50.56 -10.00 60.53
CA GLU A 21 49.38 -9.21 60.29
C GLU A 21 49.63 -7.71 60.48
N SER A 22 49.41 -6.93 59.43
CA SER A 22 48.87 -5.56 59.49
C SER A 22 48.72 -5.11 58.03
N LEU A 23 47.64 -4.37 57.68
CA LEU A 23 47.19 -3.98 56.32
C LEU A 23 46.04 -4.82 55.72
N ARG A 24 45.02 -5.17 56.51
CA ARG A 24 43.72 -5.59 55.97
C ARG A 24 42.90 -4.36 55.51
N CYS A 25 43.27 -3.76 54.38
CA CYS A 25 42.34 -2.98 53.52
C CYS A 25 42.93 -2.51 52.17
N LEU A 26 44.19 -2.79 51.84
CA LEU A 26 44.70 -2.57 50.48
C LEU A 26 44.35 -3.76 49.60
N ARG A 27 43.22 -3.69 48.89
CA ARG A 27 42.94 -4.59 47.77
C ARG A 27 43.71 -4.09 46.54
N VAL A 28 44.97 -4.50 46.43
CA VAL A 28 45.70 -4.35 45.16
C VAL A 28 45.11 -5.36 44.20
N GLY A 29 44.26 -4.91 43.28
CA GLY A 29 43.75 -5.75 42.21
C GLY A 29 44.88 -6.20 41.29
N ASN A 30 44.78 -7.42 40.75
CA ASN A 30 45.78 -7.96 39.85
C ASN A 30 46.00 -7.00 38.66
N VAL A 31 47.24 -6.59 38.41
CA VAL A 31 47.62 -5.87 37.19
C VAL A 31 47.43 -6.84 36.02
N LEU A 32 46.28 -6.76 35.35
CA LEU A 32 46.07 -7.48 34.10
C LEU A 32 46.93 -6.79 33.06
N CYS A 33 48.14 -7.30 32.84
CA CYS A 33 48.96 -6.99 31.69
C CYS A 33 48.22 -7.50 30.43
N ALA A 34 47.22 -6.74 29.98
CA ALA A 34 46.47 -7.07 28.78
C ALA A 34 47.43 -7.01 27.59
N GLU A 35 47.71 -8.16 26.98
CA GLU A 35 48.45 -8.20 25.72
C GLU A 35 47.78 -7.26 24.72
N PRO A 36 48.54 -6.44 23.96
CA PRO A 36 47.96 -5.51 23.00
C PRO A 36 47.04 -6.26 22.04
N LEU A 37 45.80 -5.78 21.93
CA LEU A 37 44.71 -6.47 21.23
C LEU A 37 45.12 -6.82 19.79
N LYS A 38 45.08 -8.11 19.45
CA LYS A 38 45.39 -8.58 18.09
C LYS A 38 44.54 -7.83 17.06
N LYS A 39 45.21 -7.25 16.05
CA LYS A 39 44.53 -6.56 14.94
C LYS A 39 43.51 -7.51 14.29
N LYS A 40 42.27 -7.04 14.13
CA LYS A 40 41.22 -7.82 13.46
C LYS A 40 41.66 -8.12 12.03
N LYS A 41 41.53 -9.38 11.61
CA LYS A 41 41.84 -9.81 10.24
C LYS A 41 40.86 -9.17 9.26
N ARG A 42 41.37 -8.66 8.13
CA ARG A 42 40.55 -8.21 7.01
C ARG A 42 39.76 -9.39 6.47
N ILE A 43 38.48 -9.18 6.17
CA ILE A 43 37.59 -10.22 5.63
C ILE A 43 38.01 -10.51 4.18
N ASP A 44 37.99 -11.78 3.80
CA ASP A 44 38.32 -12.19 2.44
C ASP A 44 37.37 -11.52 1.42
N PRO A 45 37.89 -11.04 0.28
CA PRO A 45 37.07 -10.34 -0.71
C PRO A 45 35.91 -11.18 -1.24
N GLN A 46 36.12 -12.49 -1.41
CA GLN A 46 35.08 -13.43 -1.85
C GLN A 46 33.97 -13.61 -0.80
N GLN A 47 34.30 -13.59 0.49
CA GLN A 47 33.30 -13.64 1.55
C GLN A 47 32.45 -12.38 1.58
N GLU A 48 33.05 -11.21 1.35
CA GLU A 48 32.32 -9.94 1.30
C GLU A 48 31.39 -9.88 0.07
N GLN A 49 31.87 -10.27 -1.12
CA GLN A 49 31.02 -10.37 -2.30
C GLN A 49 29.83 -11.33 -2.11
N ASN A 50 30.05 -12.47 -1.43
CA ASN A 50 28.98 -13.41 -1.11
C ASN A 50 27.96 -12.82 -0.12
N ARG A 51 28.39 -11.97 0.83
CA ARG A 51 27.48 -11.24 1.73
C ARG A 51 26.63 -10.23 0.96
N ILE A 52 27.26 -9.46 0.08
CA ILE A 52 26.57 -8.47 -0.79
C ILE A 52 25.55 -9.19 -1.69
N ARG A 53 25.93 -10.27 -2.36
CA ARG A 53 25.02 -11.07 -3.21
C ARG A 53 23.84 -11.63 -2.44
N ARG A 54 24.03 -12.09 -1.19
CA ARG A 54 22.94 -12.58 -0.33
C ARG A 54 22.00 -11.45 0.09
N LYS A 55 22.52 -10.27 0.43
CA LYS A 55 21.72 -9.08 0.74
C LYS A 55 20.91 -8.62 -0.48
N ALA A 56 21.53 -8.52 -1.64
CA ALA A 56 20.89 -8.14 -2.89
C ALA A 56 19.74 -9.09 -3.27
N LYS A 57 19.96 -10.41 -3.22
CA LYS A 57 18.91 -11.41 -3.48
C LYS A 57 17.74 -11.32 -2.49
N ARG A 58 18.01 -10.95 -1.22
CA ARG A 58 16.96 -10.77 -0.21
C ARG A 58 16.13 -9.53 -0.51
N ILE A 59 16.78 -8.42 -0.84
CA ILE A 59 16.14 -7.17 -1.24
C ILE A 59 15.29 -7.39 -2.50
N GLU A 60 15.82 -8.08 -3.52
CA GLU A 60 15.11 -8.37 -4.77
C GLU A 60 13.83 -9.20 -4.53
N ARG A 61 13.88 -10.19 -3.64
CA ARG A 61 12.69 -10.99 -3.27
C ARG A 61 11.64 -10.14 -2.57
N GLU A 62 12.06 -9.22 -1.71
CA GLU A 62 11.15 -8.33 -1.00
C GLU A 62 10.55 -7.29 -1.95
N ILE A 63 11.34 -6.71 -2.85
CA ILE A 63 10.83 -5.84 -3.93
C ILE A 63 9.81 -6.60 -4.78
N LYS A 64 10.06 -7.87 -5.13
CA LYS A 64 9.09 -8.71 -5.85
C LYS A 64 7.82 -8.98 -5.04
N ARG A 65 7.90 -9.11 -3.71
CA ARG A 65 6.74 -9.28 -2.81
C ARG A 65 5.92 -7.99 -2.73
N LEU A 66 6.58 -6.85 -2.50
CA LEU A 66 5.97 -5.52 -2.45
C LEU A 66 5.32 -5.15 -3.79
N SER A 67 6.01 -5.42 -4.91
CA SER A 67 5.48 -5.19 -6.26
C SER A 67 4.22 -6.00 -6.55
N LYS A 68 4.08 -7.22 -6.00
CA LYS A 68 2.84 -8.01 -6.12
C LYS A 68 1.70 -7.44 -5.26
N GLN A 69 2.01 -6.90 -4.09
CA GLN A 69 1.01 -6.34 -3.19
C GLN A 69 0.54 -4.95 -3.63
N GLY A 70 1.41 -4.11 -4.23
CA GLY A 70 1.02 -2.83 -4.82
C GLY A 70 0.02 -2.95 -5.99
N LYS A 71 -0.21 -4.17 -6.49
CA LYS A 71 -1.26 -4.47 -7.48
C LYS A 71 -2.60 -4.82 -6.85
N LYS A 72 -2.68 -5.00 -5.53
CA LYS A 72 -3.94 -5.21 -4.84
C LYS A 72 -4.68 -3.89 -4.79
N LEU A 73 -5.85 -3.85 -5.42
CA LEU A 73 -6.72 -2.69 -5.37
C LEU A 73 -7.32 -2.56 -3.98
N LYS A 74 -7.60 -1.32 -3.58
CA LYS A 74 -8.40 -1.07 -2.38
C LYS A 74 -9.81 -1.64 -2.61
N PRO A 75 -10.45 -2.22 -1.57
CA PRO A 75 -11.83 -2.67 -1.70
C PRO A 75 -12.75 -1.48 -2.03
N VAL A 76 -13.79 -1.71 -2.81
CA VAL A 76 -14.78 -0.69 -3.19
C VAL A 76 -16.05 -0.97 -2.42
N GLU A 77 -16.33 -0.13 -1.42
CA GLU A 77 -17.43 -0.33 -0.46
C GLU A 77 -18.80 -0.46 -1.14
N GLU A 78 -19.04 0.35 -2.17
CA GLU A 78 -20.31 0.35 -2.93
C GLU A 78 -20.56 -0.98 -3.68
N ILE A 79 -19.49 -1.70 -4.05
CA ILE A 79 -19.58 -2.95 -4.81
C ILE A 79 -19.65 -4.15 -3.86
N GLU A 80 -18.82 -4.16 -2.81
CA GLU A 80 -18.76 -5.28 -1.87
C GLU A 80 -19.94 -5.29 -0.88
N GLY A 81 -20.56 -4.13 -0.65
CA GLY A 81 -21.64 -3.95 0.30
C GLY A 81 -21.16 -4.01 1.77
N ASP A 82 -22.05 -3.63 2.70
CA ASP A 82 -21.72 -3.70 4.11
C ASP A 82 -21.78 -5.16 4.62
N ARG A 83 -20.62 -5.64 5.06
CA ARG A 83 -20.46 -7.00 5.59
C ARG A 83 -21.25 -7.24 6.87
N GLN A 84 -21.60 -6.18 7.62
CA GLN A 84 -22.45 -6.30 8.80
C GLN A 84 -23.90 -6.57 8.38
N LEU A 85 -24.42 -5.80 7.42
CA LEU A 85 -25.77 -6.00 6.89
C LEU A 85 -25.97 -7.38 6.27
N MET A 86 -24.95 -7.92 5.59
CA MET A 86 -25.01 -9.28 5.04
C MET A 86 -25.11 -10.37 6.11
N LYS A 87 -24.57 -10.14 7.32
CA LYS A 87 -24.69 -11.10 8.44
C LYS A 87 -26.07 -11.03 9.09
N GLU A 88 -26.59 -9.82 9.22
CA GLU A 88 -27.89 -9.53 9.84
C GLU A 88 -29.06 -9.61 8.84
N GLU A 89 -28.80 -10.09 7.62
CA GLU A 89 -29.79 -10.12 6.54
C GLU A 89 -31.05 -10.86 6.98
N GLN A 90 -30.91 -11.98 7.68
CA GLN A 90 -32.06 -12.78 8.13
C GLN A 90 -32.95 -12.01 9.12
N ASP A 91 -32.35 -11.25 10.03
CA ASP A 91 -33.06 -10.50 11.07
C ASP A 91 -33.67 -9.19 10.53
N ARG A 92 -33.01 -8.57 9.54
CA ARG A 92 -33.44 -7.29 8.94
C ARG A 92 -34.33 -7.46 7.71
N ARG A 93 -34.56 -8.68 7.23
CA ARG A 93 -35.34 -8.93 6.01
C ARG A 93 -36.81 -8.57 6.21
N ARG A 94 -37.31 -7.66 5.39
CA ARG A 94 -38.76 -7.39 5.30
C ARG A 94 -39.45 -8.60 4.66
N SER A 95 -40.63 -8.96 5.17
CA SER A 95 -41.43 -10.04 4.58
C SER A 95 -41.81 -9.69 3.13
N PRO A 96 -41.80 -10.67 2.21
CA PRO A 96 -42.15 -10.42 0.82
C PRO A 96 -43.63 -10.05 0.72
N THR A 97 -43.93 -8.89 0.14
CA THR A 97 -45.29 -8.45 -0.17
C THR A 97 -45.81 -9.21 -1.39
N VAL A 98 -46.93 -9.90 -1.25
CA VAL A 98 -47.61 -10.55 -2.38
C VAL A 98 -48.42 -9.49 -3.13
N LEU A 99 -48.02 -9.20 -4.36
CA LEU A 99 -48.73 -8.26 -5.23
C LEU A 99 -49.96 -8.91 -5.86
N SER A 100 -51.02 -8.12 -6.07
CA SER A 100 -52.22 -8.54 -6.81
C SER A 100 -51.88 -8.85 -8.28
N GLU A 101 -52.69 -9.66 -8.94
CA GLU A 101 -52.53 -9.96 -10.38
C GLU A 101 -52.67 -8.68 -11.23
N ASP A 102 -53.64 -7.82 -10.91
CA ASP A 102 -53.85 -6.53 -11.56
C ASP A 102 -52.62 -5.62 -11.46
N GLU A 103 -51.96 -5.59 -10.28
CA GLU A 103 -50.76 -4.79 -10.05
C GLU A 103 -49.58 -5.30 -10.88
N LYS A 104 -49.41 -6.63 -10.97
CA LYS A 104 -48.36 -7.23 -11.80
C LYS A 104 -48.58 -6.90 -13.28
N ASP A 105 -49.81 -7.00 -13.76
CA ASP A 105 -50.14 -6.67 -15.15
C ASP A 105 -49.91 -5.18 -15.44
N SER A 106 -50.28 -4.29 -14.51
CA SER A 106 -50.00 -2.85 -14.62
C SER A 106 -48.50 -2.53 -14.71
N GLN A 107 -47.67 -3.22 -13.91
CA GLN A 107 -46.22 -3.06 -13.96
C GLN A 107 -45.64 -3.54 -15.29
N VAL A 108 -46.13 -4.68 -15.81
CA VAL A 108 -45.69 -5.21 -17.10
C VAL A 108 -46.04 -4.24 -18.24
N LEU A 109 -47.24 -3.66 -18.23
CA LEU A 109 -47.65 -2.65 -19.20
C LEU A 109 -46.78 -1.40 -19.11
N LEU A 110 -46.54 -0.88 -17.90
CA LEU A 110 -45.68 0.28 -17.67
C LEU A 110 -44.25 0.04 -18.19
N LEU A 111 -43.67 -1.14 -17.92
CA LEU A 111 -42.33 -1.49 -18.39
C LEU A 111 -42.26 -1.59 -19.91
N LYS A 112 -43.31 -2.12 -20.57
CA LYS A 112 -43.40 -2.15 -22.04
C LYS A 112 -43.45 -0.73 -22.62
N GLU A 113 -44.22 0.16 -22.02
CA GLU A 113 -44.30 1.56 -22.42
C GLU A 113 -42.98 2.30 -22.21
N TRP A 114 -42.35 2.10 -21.06
CA TRP A 114 -41.04 2.65 -20.74
C TRP A 114 -39.98 2.18 -21.75
N ALA A 115 -39.95 0.88 -22.08
CA ALA A 115 -39.02 0.35 -23.07
C ALA A 115 -39.22 0.98 -24.46
N ARG A 116 -40.49 1.15 -24.90
CA ARG A 116 -40.80 1.84 -26.17
C ARG A 116 -40.37 3.30 -26.12
N TYR A 117 -40.59 3.99 -25.00
CA TYR A 117 -40.17 5.38 -24.80
C TYR A 117 -38.65 5.51 -24.88
N GLN A 118 -37.89 4.70 -24.14
CA GLN A 118 -36.43 4.70 -24.15
C GLN A 118 -35.86 4.39 -25.54
N ALA A 119 -36.46 3.45 -26.28
CA ALA A 119 -36.08 3.16 -27.66
C ALA A 119 -36.27 4.38 -28.58
N ARG A 120 -37.34 5.17 -28.39
CA ARG A 120 -37.56 6.41 -29.14
C ARG A 120 -36.53 7.47 -28.80
N VAL A 121 -36.25 7.69 -27.51
CA VAL A 121 -35.22 8.64 -27.04
C VAL A 121 -33.87 8.31 -27.66
N ALA A 122 -33.43 7.05 -27.56
CA ALA A 122 -32.16 6.60 -28.13
C ALA A 122 -32.09 6.83 -29.66
N LYS A 123 -33.17 6.54 -30.39
CA LYS A 123 -33.25 6.78 -31.84
C LYS A 123 -33.16 8.26 -32.19
N GLU A 124 -33.79 9.13 -31.41
CA GLU A 124 -33.73 10.57 -31.59
C GLU A 124 -32.34 11.15 -31.30
N GLU A 125 -31.70 10.70 -30.22
CA GLU A 125 -30.31 11.04 -29.89
C GLU A 125 -29.36 10.61 -31.01
N GLU A 126 -29.51 9.39 -31.49
CA GLU A 126 -28.70 8.86 -32.58
C GLU A 126 -28.90 9.67 -33.88
N ARG A 127 -30.13 10.07 -34.19
CA ARG A 127 -30.43 10.97 -35.32
C ARG A 127 -29.73 12.33 -35.16
N LYS A 128 -29.76 12.92 -33.97
CA LYS A 128 -29.08 14.20 -33.68
C LYS A 128 -27.56 14.05 -33.84
N LEU A 129 -26.96 13.01 -33.26
CA LEU A 129 -25.53 12.73 -33.38
C LEU A 129 -25.09 12.49 -34.83
N ARG A 130 -25.87 11.72 -35.61
CA ARG A 130 -25.64 11.53 -37.06
C ARG A 130 -25.69 12.85 -37.81
N SER A 131 -26.65 13.71 -37.50
CA SER A 131 -26.78 15.04 -38.11
C SER A 131 -25.56 15.92 -37.83
N VAL A 132 -25.12 15.99 -36.57
CA VAL A 132 -23.92 16.73 -36.16
C VAL A 132 -22.67 16.21 -36.87
N ARG A 133 -22.49 14.88 -36.90
CA ARG A 133 -21.35 14.25 -37.59
C ARG A 133 -21.36 14.56 -39.09
N ALA A 134 -22.51 14.46 -39.75
CA ALA A 134 -22.65 14.77 -41.17
C ALA A 134 -22.41 16.26 -41.47
N ALA A 135 -22.83 17.17 -40.58
CA ALA A 135 -22.51 18.59 -40.68
C ALA A 135 -21.01 18.85 -40.52
N GLN A 136 -20.36 18.25 -39.51
CA GLN A 136 -18.92 18.34 -39.31
C GLN A 136 -18.12 17.84 -40.52
N GLN A 137 -18.50 16.68 -41.08
CA GLN A 137 -17.84 16.14 -42.27
C GLN A 137 -18.00 17.03 -43.50
N ARG A 138 -19.20 17.59 -43.73
CA ARG A 138 -19.44 18.54 -44.83
C ARG A 138 -18.61 19.81 -44.66
N ALA A 139 -18.53 20.34 -43.44
CA ALA A 139 -17.69 21.50 -43.13
C ALA A 139 -16.20 21.20 -43.41
N LEU A 140 -15.69 20.04 -42.98
CA LEU A 140 -14.31 19.64 -43.23
C LEU A 140 -14.00 19.44 -44.72
N ARG A 141 -14.93 18.85 -45.50
CA ARG A 141 -14.77 18.72 -46.97
C ARG A 141 -14.71 20.09 -47.64
N SER A 142 -15.57 21.02 -47.20
CA SER A 142 -15.58 22.39 -47.72
C SER A 142 -14.27 23.12 -47.37
N LEU A 143 -13.79 22.96 -46.13
CA LEU A 143 -12.51 23.52 -45.67
C LEU A 143 -11.32 22.96 -46.46
N ALA A 144 -11.33 21.65 -46.75
CA ALA A 144 -10.30 20.99 -47.56
C ALA A 144 -10.27 21.51 -48.99
N ALA A 145 -11.44 21.79 -49.59
CA ALA A 145 -11.53 22.35 -50.93
C ALA A 145 -11.01 23.79 -51.01
N VAL A 146 -11.22 24.59 -49.95
CA VAL A 146 -10.76 25.99 -49.90
C VAL A 146 -9.28 26.10 -49.51
N SER A 147 -8.83 25.32 -48.53
CA SER A 147 -7.51 25.48 -47.90
C SER A 147 -6.98 24.16 -47.30
N PRO A 148 -6.42 23.27 -48.12
CA PRO A 148 -6.01 21.94 -47.67
C PRO A 148 -4.77 21.96 -46.75
N TYR A 149 -3.79 22.84 -47.01
CA TYR A 149 -2.47 22.78 -46.36
C TYR A 149 -2.40 23.46 -44.99
N HIS A 150 -3.21 24.49 -44.74
CA HIS A 150 -3.13 25.31 -43.52
C HIS A 150 -4.31 25.05 -42.58
N LEU A 151 -5.53 25.46 -42.96
CA LEU A 151 -6.68 25.39 -42.06
C LEU A 151 -7.17 23.95 -41.85
N TYR A 152 -7.23 23.16 -42.92
CA TYR A 152 -7.64 21.75 -42.81
C TYR A 152 -6.63 20.93 -42.00
N ALA A 153 -5.34 21.10 -42.26
CA ALA A 153 -4.28 20.43 -41.51
C ALA A 153 -4.31 20.78 -40.01
N ALA A 154 -4.61 22.04 -39.67
CA ALA A 154 -4.76 22.49 -38.29
C ALA A 154 -6.04 21.93 -37.63
N ALA A 155 -7.18 21.93 -38.33
CA ALA A 155 -8.47 21.50 -37.78
C ALA A 155 -8.56 20.01 -37.44
N ILE A 156 -7.73 19.16 -38.04
CA ILE A 156 -7.70 17.71 -37.79
C ILE A 156 -6.76 17.33 -36.64
N GLN A 157 -5.89 18.23 -36.20
CA GLN A 157 -4.98 17.92 -35.10
C GLN A 157 -5.78 17.58 -33.82
N PRO A 158 -5.46 16.47 -33.14
CA PRO A 158 -6.15 16.11 -31.90
C PRO A 158 -5.88 17.15 -30.81
N VAL A 159 -6.95 17.61 -30.15
CA VAL A 159 -6.85 18.56 -29.04
C VAL A 159 -6.13 17.87 -27.88
N GLY A 160 -4.96 18.36 -27.49
CA GLY A 160 -4.11 17.77 -26.43
C GLY A 160 -2.67 17.46 -26.85
N VAL A 161 -2.36 17.55 -28.15
CA VAL A 161 -0.97 17.52 -28.65
C VAL A 161 -0.53 18.96 -28.85
N SER A 162 0.24 19.50 -27.91
CA SER A 162 0.98 20.74 -28.09
C SER A 162 1.95 20.57 -29.26
N THR A 163 1.53 21.00 -30.44
CA THR A 163 2.42 21.22 -31.59
C THR A 163 3.13 22.56 -31.38
N SER A 164 3.99 22.61 -30.37
CA SER A 164 5.09 23.57 -30.30
C SER A 164 6.25 22.88 -29.61
N ALA A 165 7.37 22.83 -30.34
CA ALA A 165 8.60 22.21 -29.93
C ALA A 165 9.07 22.66 -28.53
N GLU A 166 8.81 21.83 -27.53
CA GLU A 166 9.55 21.87 -26.28
C GLU A 166 9.82 20.42 -25.87
N LYS A 167 11.07 19.98 -26.11
CA LYS A 167 11.60 18.74 -25.59
C LYS A 167 11.59 18.82 -24.06
N VAL A 168 10.54 18.34 -23.42
CA VAL A 168 10.61 17.91 -22.03
C VAL A 168 11.02 16.45 -22.05
N THR A 169 12.32 16.22 -21.86
CA THR A 169 12.92 14.92 -21.56
C THR A 169 12.25 14.31 -20.34
N GLY A 170 11.43 13.29 -20.55
CA GLY A 170 10.95 12.38 -19.52
C GLY A 170 9.42 12.32 -19.38
N GLY A 171 8.83 11.27 -19.95
CA GLY A 171 7.51 10.76 -19.56
C GLY A 171 6.31 11.44 -20.20
N GLU A 172 5.90 10.95 -21.38
CA GLU A 172 4.53 10.92 -21.93
C GLU A 172 3.54 11.97 -21.39
N GLY A 173 3.67 13.22 -21.84
CA GLY A 173 2.72 14.28 -21.57
C GLY A 173 1.63 14.37 -22.65
N VAL A 174 0.70 13.40 -22.69
CA VAL A 174 -0.58 13.63 -23.38
C VAL A 174 -1.37 14.59 -22.50
N THR A 175 -1.59 15.83 -22.95
CA THR A 175 -2.38 16.79 -22.20
C THR A 175 -3.85 16.38 -22.31
N SER A 176 -4.31 15.54 -21.38
CA SER A 176 -5.72 15.19 -21.25
C SER A 176 -6.55 16.46 -21.17
N LEU A 177 -7.61 16.54 -21.98
CA LEU A 177 -8.54 17.68 -21.94
C LEU A 177 -9.12 17.79 -20.53
N ARG A 178 -8.72 18.83 -19.80
CA ARG A 178 -9.25 19.12 -18.45
C ARG A 178 -10.65 19.73 -18.60
N LEU A 179 -11.62 18.86 -18.86
CA LEU A 179 -13.05 19.22 -18.85
C LEU A 179 -13.59 19.00 -17.44
N SER A 180 -14.04 20.07 -16.79
CA SER A 180 -14.77 20.00 -15.52
C SER A 180 -16.14 20.63 -15.73
N THR A 181 -17.18 19.80 -15.64
CA THR A 181 -18.58 20.20 -15.80
C THR A 181 -19.39 19.62 -14.66
N SER A 182 -20.20 20.43 -13.99
CA SER A 182 -21.21 19.95 -13.03
C SER A 182 -22.51 19.62 -13.76
N GLY A 183 -23.24 18.62 -13.26
CA GLY A 183 -24.59 18.32 -13.74
C GLY A 183 -25.59 19.44 -13.40
N PRO A 184 -26.80 19.40 -13.98
CA PRO A 184 -27.86 20.33 -13.63
C PRO A 184 -28.35 20.10 -12.19
N PHE A 185 -28.72 21.18 -11.50
CA PHE A 185 -29.36 21.13 -10.18
C PHE A 185 -30.89 21.02 -10.32
N ALA A 186 -31.55 20.40 -9.35
CA ALA A 186 -33.01 20.27 -9.34
C ALA A 186 -33.70 21.65 -9.26
N THR A 187 -33.13 22.57 -8.47
CA THR A 187 -33.53 23.97 -8.39
C THR A 187 -32.32 24.85 -8.69
N ALA A 188 -32.55 25.99 -9.35
CA ALA A 188 -31.48 26.95 -9.59
C ALA A 188 -30.98 27.52 -8.25
N PRO A 189 -29.67 27.73 -8.08
CA PRO A 189 -29.16 28.37 -6.88
C PRO A 189 -29.70 29.81 -6.77
N PRO A 190 -29.90 30.33 -5.55
CA PRO A 190 -30.29 31.72 -5.36
C PRO A 190 -29.30 32.66 -6.04
N THR A 191 -29.80 33.62 -6.80
CA THR A 191 -28.97 34.57 -7.56
C THR A 191 -28.33 35.61 -6.63
N ASP A 192 -29.03 35.97 -5.55
CA ASP A 192 -28.55 36.96 -4.59
C ASP A 192 -27.79 36.28 -3.43
N PRO A 193 -26.56 36.71 -3.11
CA PRO A 193 -25.73 36.08 -2.07
C PRO A 193 -26.29 36.23 -0.64
N LYS A 194 -27.28 37.11 -0.43
CA LYS A 194 -27.99 37.28 0.86
C LYS A 194 -29.22 36.39 0.99
N SER A 195 -29.65 35.74 -0.09
CA SER A 195 -30.90 34.97 -0.10
C SER A 195 -30.78 33.64 0.64
N TYR A 196 -29.56 33.12 0.83
CA TYR A 196 -29.31 31.87 1.54
C TYR A 196 -27.96 31.92 2.27
N GLU A 197 -28.02 31.93 3.59
CA GLU A 197 -26.85 31.76 4.45
C GLU A 197 -26.80 30.30 4.87
N ALA A 198 -25.77 29.58 4.39
CA ALA A 198 -25.58 28.18 4.77
C ALA A 198 -25.23 28.09 6.27
N PRO A 199 -25.79 27.12 7.01
CA PRO A 199 -25.40 26.91 8.39
C PRO A 199 -23.91 26.56 8.47
N ASP A 200 -23.23 27.07 9.50
CA ASP A 200 -21.83 26.76 9.75
C ASP A 200 -21.67 25.29 10.20
N GLY A 201 -20.58 24.65 9.78
CA GLY A 201 -20.33 23.24 10.06
C GLY A 201 -18.94 22.78 9.63
N GLU A 202 -18.31 21.92 10.44
CA GLU A 202 -17.00 21.35 10.13
C GLU A 202 -17.14 20.11 9.24
N LYS A 203 -16.33 20.04 8.19
CA LYS A 203 -16.22 18.85 7.33
C LYS A 203 -15.08 17.97 7.82
N VAL A 204 -15.43 16.86 8.48
CA VAL A 204 -14.47 15.82 8.88
C VAL A 204 -14.40 14.75 7.80
N ASP A 205 -13.20 14.46 7.28
CA ASP A 205 -12.97 13.34 6.36
C ASP A 205 -12.97 12.03 7.13
N GLN A 206 -13.92 11.15 6.82
CA GLN A 206 -14.06 9.82 7.41
C GLN A 206 -13.66 8.70 6.44
N THR A 207 -12.98 9.03 5.33
CA THR A 207 -12.55 8.02 4.36
C THR A 207 -11.58 7.01 5.01
N PRO A 208 -11.86 5.70 4.94
CA PRO A 208 -11.03 4.71 5.58
C PRO A 208 -9.66 4.65 4.92
N THR A 209 -8.62 4.83 5.73
CA THR A 209 -7.23 4.65 5.29
C THR A 209 -6.86 3.18 5.42
N PHE A 210 -6.73 2.50 4.28
CA PHE A 210 -6.28 1.11 4.23
C PHE A 210 -4.75 1.06 4.26
N GLU A 211 -4.20 0.88 5.46
CA GLU A 211 -2.78 0.61 5.66
C GLU A 211 -2.52 -0.90 5.58
N TYR A 212 -1.62 -1.30 4.70
CA TYR A 212 -1.11 -2.66 4.69
C TYR A 212 0.12 -2.70 5.59
N GLU A 213 -0.03 -3.23 6.81
CA GLU A 213 1.12 -3.44 7.68
C GLU A 213 2.06 -4.47 7.05
N PHE A 214 3.25 -4.00 6.68
CA PHE A 214 4.33 -4.86 6.24
C PHE A 214 5.04 -5.38 7.48
N GLU A 215 4.75 -6.61 7.88
CA GLU A 215 5.75 -7.35 8.64
C GLU A 215 6.95 -7.60 7.71
N LEU A 216 7.88 -6.64 7.68
CA LEU A 216 9.23 -6.92 7.21
C LEU A 216 9.74 -8.05 8.10
N ASP A 217 9.94 -9.21 7.49
CA ASP A 217 10.36 -10.43 8.15
C ASP A 217 11.45 -10.06 9.16
N ARG A 218 11.24 -10.23 10.49
CA ARG A 218 12.17 -9.73 11.54
C ARG A 218 13.63 -10.13 11.31
N LYS A 219 13.85 -11.18 10.50
CA LYS A 219 15.13 -11.64 9.94
C LYS A 219 15.87 -10.59 9.08
N PHE A 220 15.20 -9.53 8.65
CA PHE A 220 15.74 -8.43 7.85
C PHE A 220 16.29 -7.31 8.73
N MET A 221 15.60 -6.97 9.83
CA MET A 221 16.03 -6.00 10.85
C MET A 221 17.05 -6.56 11.85
N ALA A 222 17.07 -7.88 12.05
CA ALA A 222 18.03 -8.52 12.93
C ALA A 222 19.45 -8.49 12.31
N GLU A 223 20.18 -7.41 12.57
CA GLU A 223 21.63 -7.43 12.55
C GLU A 223 22.19 -8.52 13.47
N ALA A 224 23.34 -9.03 13.08
CA ALA A 224 23.96 -10.23 13.60
C ALA A 224 24.24 -10.20 15.11
N LYS A 225 23.30 -10.70 15.92
CA LYS A 225 23.61 -11.33 17.22
C LYS A 225 22.77 -12.59 17.40
N ARG A 226 23.28 -13.71 16.89
CA ARG A 226 22.93 -15.03 17.43
C ARG A 226 24.11 -15.53 18.26
N SER A 227 24.16 -15.14 19.53
CA SER A 227 24.80 -16.00 20.53
C SER A 227 23.82 -17.14 20.80
N LYS A 228 24.32 -18.37 20.68
CA LYS A 228 23.55 -19.58 20.95
C LYS A 228 23.31 -19.66 22.46
N PHE A 229 22.09 -19.44 22.91
CA PHE A 229 21.62 -20.03 24.16
C PHE A 229 20.16 -20.46 23.99
N VAL A 230 19.95 -21.77 24.07
CA VAL A 230 18.65 -22.36 24.31
C VAL A 230 18.35 -22.14 25.80
N LYS A 231 17.30 -21.40 26.11
CA LYS A 231 16.77 -21.28 27.48
C LYS A 231 15.44 -22.00 27.51
N ILE A 232 15.45 -23.22 28.05
CA ILE A 232 14.24 -23.91 28.49
C ILE A 232 13.89 -23.29 29.84
N SER A 233 12.73 -22.65 29.94
CA SER A 233 12.12 -22.36 31.24
C SER A 233 10.63 -22.63 31.16
N SER A 234 10.21 -23.71 31.80
CA SER A 234 8.85 -23.93 32.25
C SER A 234 8.49 -22.89 33.31
N LYS A 235 7.37 -22.20 33.14
CA LYS A 235 6.70 -21.53 34.26
C LYS A 235 5.20 -21.78 34.17
N SER A 236 4.78 -22.76 34.95
CA SER A 236 3.45 -22.91 35.52
C SER A 236 3.21 -21.82 36.57
N GLN A 237 2.06 -21.15 36.50
CA GLN A 237 1.36 -20.51 37.62
C GLN A 237 -0.09 -20.32 37.16
N ALA A 238 -1.00 -21.21 37.55
CA ALA A 238 -1.77 -21.16 38.80
C ALA A 238 -2.77 -20.00 38.82
N SER A 239 -4.00 -20.30 38.38
CA SER A 239 -5.20 -19.50 38.51
C SER A 239 -5.77 -19.63 39.94
N SER A 240 -5.87 -18.50 40.63
CA SER A 240 -6.59 -18.28 41.91
C SER A 240 -6.46 -16.77 42.16
N GLN A 241 -7.47 -15.94 42.42
CA GLN A 241 -8.70 -16.14 43.18
C GLN A 241 -9.78 -15.11 42.80
N LYS A 242 -11.04 -15.56 42.89
CA LYS A 242 -12.22 -14.95 43.55
C LYS A 242 -12.45 -13.43 43.42
N SER A 243 -13.47 -13.10 42.63
CA SER A 243 -14.32 -11.92 42.87
C SER A 243 -15.26 -12.20 44.05
N ILE A 244 -15.11 -11.43 45.12
CA ILE A 244 -16.03 -11.33 46.25
C ILE A 244 -16.98 -10.15 45.95
N LEU A 245 -18.28 -10.43 46.10
CA LEU A 245 -19.39 -9.49 46.19
C LEU A 245 -19.18 -8.51 47.35
N ASP A 246 -19.66 -7.27 47.24
CA ASP A 246 -20.61 -6.75 48.22
C ASP A 246 -21.18 -5.38 47.84
N SER A 247 -22.46 -5.24 48.21
CA SER A 247 -23.31 -4.04 48.38
C SER A 247 -23.99 -3.45 47.14
#